data_AF-A0A1Q3SWU2-F1
#
_entry.id   AF-A0A1Q3SWU2-F1
#
_cell.length_a   1.000
_cell.length_b   1.000
_cell.length_c   1.000
_cell.angle_alpha   90.00
_cell.angle_beta   90.00
_cell.angle_gamma   90.00
#
_symmetry.space_group_name_H-M   'P 1'
#
loop_
_entity.id
_entity.type
_entity.pdbx_description
1 polymer ?
#
loop_
_entity_poly.entity_id
_entity_poly.type
_entity_poly.pdbx_seq_one_letter_code
_entity_poly.pdbx_strand_id
1 'polypeptide(L)'
;MKPRRFLSNSFNKNYFPVATLSLAIFLVLIYAWMQPQDNTNRNNAVSFYFNQGLDKIEFPLYIKFLRKYMENEIYYRSINDIENEKISKIELYWMLSADPFFQSCLNNNACLEPNSLMHLKWQDKRIEYQKILNAISFQRFGFKPADPTCLTAFTSLFFQETSFQLWLNIIFILIIGVFIEARIGKLIFLLGYMISGMMMLSSSCWIVPYSIIPISGSSGGVAGLMGIMLALFCIQRWDDRLHVNENDLISLPMLCILPCWILLQLILVQLTEFDLVDFICQSAGFFFGILLMFYLYGMHCLNSCGKKRLVKHLNLETGLAEAYNEISLFNHTKAKKILYGLLEEYPTSKEIYFQLFNIVKLNP
;
A
#
# COMPACT_ATOMS: atom_id res chain seq x y z
N MET A 1 -33.80 -21.35 -1.91
CA MET A 1 -32.31 -21.24 -1.95
C MET A 1 -31.90 -20.04 -1.10
N LYS A 2 -30.90 -20.15 -0.21
CA LYS A 2 -30.44 -19.06 0.66
C LYS A 2 -29.86 -17.89 -0.16
N PRO A 3 -30.02 -16.62 0.27
CA PRO A 3 -29.49 -15.46 -0.46
C PRO A 3 -27.98 -15.58 -0.63
N ARG A 4 -27.48 -15.28 -1.84
CA ARG A 4 -26.03 -15.16 -2.09
C ARG A 4 -25.49 -14.03 -1.19
N ARG A 5 -24.78 -14.42 -0.13
CA ARG A 5 -24.03 -13.51 0.76
C ARG A 5 -22.96 -12.80 -0.06
N PHE A 6 -22.70 -11.52 0.25
CA PHE A 6 -21.63 -10.73 -0.35
C PHE A 6 -20.27 -11.43 -0.24
N LEU A 7 -20.06 -12.08 0.91
CA LEU A 7 -18.94 -12.97 1.17
C LEU A 7 -19.46 -14.39 1.12
N SER A 8 -18.92 -15.23 0.24
CA SER A 8 -19.32 -16.63 0.20
C SER A 8 -18.98 -17.28 1.55
N ASN A 9 -20.03 -17.82 2.21
CA ASN A 9 -20.04 -18.91 3.19
C ASN A 9 -18.76 -19.70 3.40
N SER A 10 -18.29 -20.27 2.31
CA SER A 10 -17.38 -21.40 2.28
C SER A 10 -16.02 -20.91 1.83
N PHE A 11 -15.04 -20.98 2.72
CA PHE A 11 -13.65 -20.98 2.31
C PHE A 11 -13.47 -22.16 1.34
N ASN A 12 -13.35 -21.86 0.04
CA ASN A 12 -13.16 -22.91 -0.94
C ASN A 12 -11.75 -23.46 -0.73
N LYS A 13 -11.64 -24.65 -0.14
CA LYS A 13 -10.35 -25.31 0.15
C LYS A 13 -9.48 -25.50 -1.10
N ASN A 14 -10.08 -25.41 -2.30
CA ASN A 14 -9.39 -25.53 -3.58
C ASN A 14 -9.06 -24.17 -4.22
N TYR A 15 -9.23 -23.05 -3.51
CA TYR A 15 -8.88 -21.73 -4.01
C TYR A 15 -7.36 -21.55 -4.03
N PHE A 16 -6.79 -21.35 -5.21
CA PHE A 16 -5.37 -21.10 -5.38
C PHE A 16 -5.11 -19.58 -5.44
N PRO A 17 -4.35 -19.00 -4.49
CA PRO A 17 -4.18 -17.55 -4.33
C PRO A 17 -3.11 -17.00 -5.28
N VAL A 18 -3.46 -16.95 -6.57
CA VAL A 18 -2.53 -16.58 -7.64
C VAL A 18 -1.96 -15.19 -7.43
N ALA A 19 -2.80 -14.19 -7.12
CA ALA A 19 -2.33 -12.81 -7.01
C ALA A 19 -1.45 -12.60 -5.77
N THR A 20 -1.80 -13.24 -4.65
CA THR A 20 -1.01 -13.19 -3.41
C THR A 20 0.38 -13.77 -3.64
N LEU A 21 0.46 -14.97 -4.23
CA LEU A 21 1.72 -15.63 -4.53
C LEU A 21 2.52 -14.85 -5.58
N SER A 22 1.86 -14.38 -6.64
CA SER A 22 2.52 -13.60 -7.69
C SER A 22 3.12 -12.32 -7.13
N LEU A 23 2.39 -11.59 -6.28
CA LEU A 23 2.89 -10.39 -5.63
C LEU A 23 4.09 -10.71 -4.73
N ALA A 24 3.98 -11.70 -3.85
CA ALA A 24 5.07 -12.09 -2.96
C ALA A 24 6.35 -12.49 -3.72
N ILE A 25 6.21 -13.33 -4.76
CA ILE A 25 7.32 -13.75 -5.61
C ILE A 25 7.93 -12.54 -6.33
N PHE A 26 7.11 -11.65 -6.86
CA PHE A 26 7.57 -10.46 -7.57
C PHE A 26 8.41 -9.54 -6.66
N LEU A 27 7.98 -9.29 -5.42
CA LEU A 27 8.74 -8.52 -4.45
C LEU A 27 10.09 -9.17 -4.13
N VAL A 28 10.11 -10.49 -3.93
CA VAL A 28 11.35 -11.25 -3.68
C VAL A 28 12.30 -11.14 -4.87
N LEU A 29 11.80 -11.31 -6.10
CA LEU A 29 12.62 -11.27 -7.30
C LEU A 29 13.25 -9.90 -7.51
N ILE A 30 12.49 -8.82 -7.34
CA ILE A 30 13.00 -7.45 -7.43
C ILE A 30 14.09 -7.23 -6.40
N TYR A 31 13.82 -7.58 -5.13
CA TYR A 31 14.79 -7.39 -4.06
C TYR A 31 16.06 -8.20 -4.29
N ALA A 32 15.94 -9.49 -4.65
CA ALA A 32 17.08 -10.37 -4.89
C ALA A 32 17.94 -9.91 -6.07
N TRP A 33 17.33 -9.32 -7.11
CA TRP A 33 18.05 -8.81 -8.26
C TRP A 33 18.85 -7.54 -7.93
N MET A 34 18.31 -6.65 -7.09
CA MET A 34 18.82 -5.29 -6.93
C MET A 34 19.69 -5.11 -5.68
N GLN A 35 19.41 -5.86 -4.61
CA GLN A 35 20.13 -5.73 -3.34
C GLN A 35 21.66 -5.90 -3.44
N PRO A 36 22.22 -6.86 -4.21
CA PRO A 36 23.67 -7.02 -4.31
C PRO A 36 24.36 -5.79 -4.91
N GLN A 37 23.72 -5.17 -5.90
CA GLN A 37 24.24 -3.98 -6.58
C GLN A 37 24.12 -2.76 -5.66
N ASP A 38 22.98 -2.60 -5.00
CA ASP A 38 22.74 -1.49 -4.07
C ASP A 38 23.71 -1.52 -2.88
N ASN A 39 23.97 -2.70 -2.30
CA ASN A 39 24.95 -2.85 -1.21
C ASN A 39 26.37 -2.43 -1.66
N THR A 40 26.76 -2.84 -2.87
CA THR A 40 28.06 -2.49 -3.44
C THR A 40 28.16 -0.98 -3.71
N ASN A 41 27.12 -0.40 -4.31
CA ASN A 41 27.06 1.02 -4.64
C ASN A 41 27.03 1.91 -3.39
N ARG A 42 26.33 1.50 -2.32
CA ARG A 42 26.35 2.22 -1.02
C ARG A 42 27.75 2.24 -0.42
N ASN A 43 28.43 1.09 -0.39
CA ASN A 43 29.81 1.02 0.13
C ASN A 43 30.78 1.84 -0.73
N ASN A 44 30.61 1.82 -2.05
CA ASN A 44 31.39 2.64 -2.97
C ASN A 44 31.13 4.14 -2.78
N ALA A 45 29.88 4.54 -2.54
CA ALA A 45 29.54 5.94 -2.29
C ALA A 45 30.22 6.46 -1.02
N VAL A 46 30.09 5.73 0.09
CA VAL A 46 30.70 6.10 1.38
C VAL A 46 32.22 6.16 1.27
N SER A 47 32.85 5.12 0.69
CA SER A 47 34.31 5.10 0.52
C SER A 47 34.80 6.20 -0.43
N PHE A 48 34.10 6.46 -1.54
CA PHE A 48 34.43 7.56 -2.45
C PHE A 48 34.34 8.92 -1.75
N TYR A 49 33.29 9.14 -0.95
CA TYR A 49 33.08 10.39 -0.21
C TYR A 49 34.26 10.74 0.70
N PHE A 50 34.71 9.77 1.51
CA PHE A 50 35.85 9.97 2.41
C PHE A 50 37.19 9.99 1.66
N ASN A 51 37.39 9.12 0.66
CA ASN A 51 38.67 9.05 -0.07
C ASN A 51 38.94 10.31 -0.90
N GLN A 52 37.90 10.91 -1.47
CA GLN A 52 38.02 12.15 -2.23
C GLN A 52 38.09 13.40 -1.35
N GLY A 53 37.98 13.26 -0.03
CA GLY A 53 38.04 14.37 0.91
C GLY A 53 36.84 15.31 0.83
N LEU A 54 35.67 14.81 0.42
CA LEU A 54 34.43 15.60 0.43
C LEU A 54 34.02 15.94 1.87
N ASP A 55 34.28 15.04 2.83
CA ASP A 55 34.10 15.25 4.27
C ASP A 55 34.79 16.51 4.77
N LYS A 56 36.03 16.76 4.32
CA LYS A 56 36.84 17.93 4.71
C LYS A 56 36.24 19.26 4.24
N ILE A 57 35.36 19.22 3.24
CA ILE A 57 34.70 20.40 2.66
C ILE A 57 33.28 20.53 3.23
N GLU A 58 32.50 19.46 3.18
CA GLU A 58 31.07 19.50 3.50
C GLU A 58 30.80 19.52 5.00
N PHE A 59 31.62 18.87 5.85
CA PHE A 59 31.39 18.88 7.30
C PHE A 59 31.50 20.29 7.93
N PRO A 60 32.56 21.08 7.66
CA PRO A 60 32.61 22.45 8.18
C PRO A 60 31.49 23.35 7.64
N LEU A 61 31.10 23.14 6.38
CA LEU A 61 29.97 23.86 5.76
C LEU A 61 28.66 23.51 6.44
N TYR A 62 28.45 22.25 6.77
CA TYR A 62 27.25 21.79 7.47
C TYR A 62 27.17 22.38 8.89
N ILE A 63 28.27 22.42 9.64
CA ILE A 63 28.30 23.07 10.96
C ILE A 63 27.97 24.56 10.83
N LYS A 64 28.54 25.25 9.84
CA LYS A 64 28.23 26.67 9.56
C LYS A 64 26.78 26.87 9.16
N PHE A 65 26.23 25.96 8.37
CA PHE A 65 24.84 25.96 7.95
C PHE A 65 23.90 25.81 9.15
N LEU A 66 24.13 24.82 10.02
CA LEU A 66 23.34 24.61 11.23
C LEU A 66 23.38 25.84 12.15
N ARG A 67 24.57 26.41 12.40
CA ARG A 67 24.73 27.63 13.21
C ARG A 67 23.97 28.85 12.65
N LYS A 68 23.86 28.95 11.32
CA LYS A 68 23.27 30.12 10.65
C LYS A 68 21.76 30.03 10.50
N TYR A 69 21.22 28.84 10.28
CA TYR A 69 19.84 28.66 9.85
C TYR A 69 18.98 27.86 10.84
N MET A 70 19.57 27.21 11.85
CA MET A 70 18.84 26.36 12.78
C MET A 70 19.01 26.84 14.23
N GLU A 71 18.03 27.58 14.76
CA GLU A 71 18.04 28.11 16.13
C GLU A 71 17.45 27.15 17.20
N ASN A 72 17.33 25.86 16.90
CA ASN A 72 16.69 24.88 17.78
C ASN A 72 17.68 24.26 18.79
N GLU A 73 17.30 24.10 20.06
CA GLU A 73 18.14 23.50 21.13
C GLU A 73 18.72 22.13 20.74
N ILE A 74 17.97 21.32 19.99
CA ILE A 74 18.40 19.99 19.51
C ILE A 74 19.64 20.12 18.61
N TYR A 75 19.65 21.10 17.70
CA TYR A 75 20.77 21.31 16.78
C TYR A 75 21.99 21.85 17.51
N TYR A 76 21.81 22.73 18.50
CA TYR A 76 22.92 23.19 19.34
C TYR A 76 23.60 22.05 20.10
N ARG A 77 22.82 21.08 20.63
CA ARG A 77 23.39 19.87 21.24
C ARG A 77 24.19 19.07 20.23
N SER A 78 23.64 18.84 19.03
CA SER A 78 24.35 18.13 17.97
C SER A 78 25.65 18.82 17.55
N ILE A 79 25.67 20.15 17.41
CA ILE A 79 26.87 20.92 17.09
C ILE A 79 27.92 20.77 18.19
N ASN A 80 27.53 20.90 19.47
CA ASN A 80 28.44 20.69 20.58
C ASN A 80 28.99 19.27 20.62
N ASP A 81 28.18 18.25 20.31
CA ASP A 81 28.63 16.86 20.29
C ASP A 81 29.57 16.57 19.10
N ILE A 82 29.37 17.23 17.96
CA ILE A 82 30.31 17.21 16.82
C ILE A 82 31.65 17.84 17.21
N GLU A 83 31.62 19.03 17.83
CA GLU A 83 32.82 19.77 18.22
C GLU A 83 33.62 19.09 19.34
N ASN A 84 32.93 18.35 20.22
CA ASN A 84 33.55 17.54 21.27
C ASN A 84 33.91 16.11 20.80
N GLU A 85 33.90 15.85 19.49
CA GLU A 85 34.24 14.55 18.88
C GLU A 85 33.43 13.35 19.42
N LYS A 86 32.23 13.59 19.94
CA LYS A 86 31.33 12.52 20.41
C LYS A 86 30.59 11.84 19.27
N ILE A 87 30.38 12.55 18.17
CA ILE A 87 29.74 12.03 16.96
C ILE A 87 30.80 11.50 16.02
N SER A 88 30.66 10.25 15.60
CA SER A 88 31.60 9.65 14.66
C SER A 88 31.49 10.27 13.27
N LYS A 89 32.56 10.22 12.46
CA LYS A 89 32.53 10.75 11.08
C LYS A 89 31.43 10.12 10.22
N ILE A 90 31.12 8.83 10.47
CA ILE A 90 30.09 8.12 9.73
C ILE A 90 28.69 8.59 10.13
N GLU A 91 28.45 8.82 11.43
CA GLU A 91 27.19 9.43 11.90
C GLU A 91 27.01 10.83 11.32
N LEU A 92 28.05 11.67 11.33
CA LEU A 92 27.99 13.01 10.75
C LEU A 92 27.70 12.97 9.24
N TYR A 93 28.27 12.00 8.52
CA TYR A 93 27.93 11.75 7.12
C TYR A 93 26.44 11.43 6.95
N TRP A 94 25.88 10.55 7.78
CA TRP A 94 24.46 10.20 7.69
C TRP A 94 23.55 11.39 8.02
N MET A 95 23.83 12.13 9.09
CA MET A 95 23.08 13.33 9.46
C MET A 95 23.05 14.35 8.33
N LEU A 96 24.22 14.65 7.75
CA LEU A 96 24.35 15.58 6.62
C LEU A 96 23.62 15.06 5.37
N SER A 97 23.69 13.75 5.11
CA SER A 97 23.02 13.14 3.95
C SER A 97 21.49 13.13 4.09
N ALA A 98 21.00 13.07 5.32
CA ALA A 98 19.58 13.08 5.66
C ALA A 98 18.98 14.49 5.73
N ASP A 99 19.78 15.53 5.99
CA ASP A 99 19.30 16.92 6.08
C ASP A 99 18.86 17.45 4.69
N PRO A 100 17.55 17.63 4.46
CA PRO A 100 17.05 18.05 3.16
C PRO A 100 17.39 19.50 2.82
N PHE A 101 17.48 20.38 3.82
CA PHE A 101 17.78 21.78 3.59
C PHE A 101 19.24 21.94 3.21
N PHE A 102 20.13 21.21 3.87
CA PHE A 102 21.54 21.20 3.49
C PHE A 102 21.78 20.54 2.14
N GLN A 103 21.14 19.40 1.83
CA GLN A 103 21.26 18.79 0.51
C GLN A 103 20.69 19.69 -0.60
N SER A 104 19.58 20.39 -0.37
CA SER A 104 19.06 21.40 -1.29
C SER A 104 20.07 22.53 -1.51
N CYS A 105 20.72 22.98 -0.44
CA CYS A 105 21.74 24.02 -0.49
C CYS A 105 23.01 23.58 -1.25
N LEU A 106 23.42 22.31 -1.13
CA LEU A 106 24.49 21.73 -1.95
C LEU A 106 24.08 21.60 -3.42
N ASN A 107 22.90 21.07 -3.71
CA ASN A 107 22.43 20.83 -5.08
C ASN A 107 22.22 22.14 -5.86
N ASN A 108 21.80 23.21 -5.18
CA ASN A 108 21.59 24.53 -5.77
C ASN A 108 22.85 25.41 -5.73
N ASN A 109 24.01 24.88 -5.32
CA ASN A 109 25.26 25.63 -5.12
C ASN A 109 25.11 26.87 -4.22
N ALA A 110 24.11 26.88 -3.32
CA ALA A 110 23.80 28.03 -2.44
C ALA A 110 24.69 28.07 -1.18
N CYS A 111 25.29 26.93 -0.81
CA CYS A 111 26.09 26.77 0.40
C CYS A 111 27.54 27.25 0.27
N LEU A 112 28.01 27.44 -0.97
CA LEU A 112 29.39 27.78 -1.30
C LEU A 112 29.40 29.09 -2.08
N GLU A 113 30.48 29.88 -1.92
CA GLU A 113 30.68 31.07 -2.74
C GLU A 113 30.88 30.68 -4.22
N PRO A 114 30.05 31.20 -5.15
CA PRO A 114 30.15 30.89 -6.57
C PRO A 114 31.54 31.23 -7.11
N ASN A 115 32.07 30.38 -8.00
CA ASN A 115 33.33 30.59 -8.72
C ASN A 115 34.63 30.62 -7.88
N SER A 116 34.59 30.20 -6.61
CA SER A 116 35.83 29.97 -5.86
C SER A 116 36.58 28.73 -6.40
N LEU A 117 37.91 28.74 -6.34
CA LEU A 117 38.73 27.57 -6.74
C LEU A 117 38.34 26.30 -5.95
N MET A 118 37.91 26.48 -4.70
CA MET A 118 37.42 25.42 -3.82
C MET A 118 36.07 24.87 -4.31
N HIS A 119 35.15 25.73 -4.73
CA HIS A 119 33.86 25.34 -5.31
C HIS A 119 34.06 24.48 -6.56
N LEU A 120 34.94 24.87 -7.49
CA LEU A 120 35.19 24.10 -8.72
C LEU A 120 35.74 22.70 -8.42
N LYS A 121 36.73 22.59 -7.52
CA LYS A 121 37.29 21.30 -7.11
C LYS A 121 36.29 20.41 -6.37
N TRP A 122 35.42 21.01 -5.58
CA TRP A 122 34.34 20.29 -4.89
C TRP A 122 33.30 19.79 -5.89
N GLN A 123 32.90 20.63 -6.86
CA GLN A 123 31.85 20.33 -7.82
C GLN A 123 32.18 19.11 -8.69
N ASP A 124 33.40 19.02 -9.21
CA ASP A 124 33.84 17.87 -10.02
C ASP A 124 33.71 16.55 -9.24
N LYS A 125 34.18 16.54 -7.99
CA LYS A 125 34.09 15.39 -7.08
C LYS A 125 32.65 15.07 -6.69
N ARG A 126 31.84 16.10 -6.45
CA ARG A 126 30.43 15.96 -6.06
C ARG A 126 29.60 15.36 -7.19
N ILE A 127 29.87 15.73 -8.44
CA ILE A 127 29.20 15.15 -9.62
C ILE A 127 29.50 13.65 -9.72
N GLU A 128 30.76 13.23 -9.55
CA GLU A 128 31.11 11.81 -9.53
C GLU A 128 30.45 11.06 -8.37
N TYR A 129 30.46 11.65 -7.17
CA TYR A 129 29.78 11.09 -6.02
C TYR A 129 28.27 10.92 -6.26
N GLN A 130 27.60 11.92 -6.84
CA GLN A 130 26.18 11.84 -7.20
C GLN A 130 25.90 10.75 -8.24
N LYS A 131 26.80 10.49 -9.19
CA LYS A 131 26.64 9.37 -10.13
C LYS A 131 26.60 8.02 -9.40
N ILE A 132 27.44 7.84 -8.38
CA ILE A 132 27.45 6.62 -7.56
C ILE A 132 26.15 6.51 -6.75
N LEU A 133 25.70 7.61 -6.13
CA LEU A 133 24.43 7.64 -5.41
C LEU A 133 23.23 7.33 -6.31
N ASN A 134 23.18 7.90 -7.52
CA ASN A 134 22.10 7.69 -8.47
C ASN A 134 22.09 6.27 -9.08
N ALA A 135 23.18 5.53 -8.93
CA ALA A 135 23.25 4.11 -9.26
C ALA A 135 22.63 3.22 -8.17
N ILE A 136 22.35 3.76 -6.98
CA ILE A 136 21.62 3.04 -5.93
C ILE A 136 20.15 3.06 -6.31
N SER A 137 19.58 1.88 -6.45
CA SER A 137 18.22 1.70 -6.95
C SER A 137 17.17 2.34 -6.04
N PHE A 138 17.33 2.19 -4.73
CA PHE A 138 16.42 2.82 -3.76
C PHE A 138 16.44 4.36 -3.85
N GLN A 139 17.58 4.97 -4.18
CA GLN A 139 17.69 6.42 -4.41
C GLN A 139 17.00 6.88 -5.69
N ARG A 140 16.92 6.00 -6.70
CA ARG A 140 16.36 6.29 -8.02
C ARG A 140 14.87 5.99 -8.14
N PHE A 141 14.42 4.89 -7.55
CA PHE A 141 13.05 4.37 -7.70
C PHE A 141 12.21 4.47 -6.41
N GLY A 142 12.83 4.82 -5.29
CA GLY A 142 12.11 5.13 -4.06
C GLY A 142 11.39 6.47 -4.15
N PHE A 143 10.32 6.62 -3.38
CA PHE A 143 9.50 7.82 -3.38
C PHE A 143 10.08 8.86 -2.43
N LYS A 144 10.42 10.04 -2.93
CA LYS A 144 10.93 11.15 -2.10
C LYS A 144 9.81 12.16 -1.90
N PRO A 145 9.33 12.39 -0.68
CA PRO A 145 8.29 13.40 -0.41
C PRO A 145 8.63 14.80 -0.93
N ALA A 146 9.91 15.19 -0.90
CA ALA A 146 10.40 16.47 -1.43
C ALA A 146 10.37 16.61 -2.95
N ASP A 147 10.34 15.49 -3.68
CA ASP A 147 10.30 15.46 -5.14
C ASP A 147 9.36 14.34 -5.63
N PRO A 148 8.04 14.50 -5.42
CA PRO A 148 7.08 13.45 -5.68
C PRO A 148 6.86 13.29 -7.19
N THR A 149 7.10 12.09 -7.71
CA THR A 149 6.78 11.76 -9.11
C THR A 149 5.84 10.57 -9.19
N CYS A 150 4.97 10.53 -10.20
CA CYS A 150 4.08 9.38 -10.42
C CYS A 150 4.88 8.08 -10.63
N LEU A 151 6.05 8.18 -11.27
CA LEU A 151 6.93 7.04 -11.48
C LEU A 151 7.42 6.49 -10.15
N THR A 152 8.03 7.34 -9.29
CA THR A 152 8.54 6.92 -7.97
C THR A 152 7.42 6.47 -7.03
N ALA A 153 6.22 7.04 -7.15
CA ALA A 153 5.05 6.60 -6.39
C ALA A 153 4.63 5.17 -6.76
N PHE A 154 4.67 4.82 -8.04
CA PHE A 154 4.33 3.47 -8.50
C PHE A 154 5.46 2.48 -8.24
N THR A 155 6.70 2.85 -8.56
CA THR A 155 7.85 1.96 -8.42
C THR A 155 8.12 1.61 -6.96
N SER A 156 8.01 2.58 -6.05
CA SER A 156 8.25 2.37 -4.61
C SER A 156 7.28 1.38 -3.96
N LEU A 157 6.14 1.06 -4.59
CA LEU A 157 5.23 -0.01 -4.14
C LEU A 157 5.93 -1.37 -4.11
N PHE A 158 6.98 -1.57 -4.91
CA PHE A 158 7.64 -2.87 -5.06
C PHE A 158 9.03 -2.93 -4.44
N PHE A 159 9.54 -1.82 -3.95
CA PHE A 159 10.89 -1.71 -3.37
C PHE A 159 10.86 -1.83 -1.87
N GLN A 160 11.89 -2.45 -1.29
CA GLN A 160 12.12 -2.51 0.15
C GLN A 160 13.55 -2.05 0.43
N GLU A 161 13.72 -1.30 1.51
CA GLU A 161 15.02 -0.76 1.86
C GLU A 161 15.90 -1.83 2.51
N THR A 162 15.30 -2.67 3.35
CA THR A 162 15.98 -3.69 4.14
C THR A 162 15.38 -5.07 3.95
N SER A 163 16.19 -6.10 4.17
CA SER A 163 15.77 -7.50 4.07
C SER A 163 14.68 -7.81 5.10
N PHE A 164 14.77 -7.23 6.30
CA PHE A 164 13.80 -7.44 7.36
C PHE A 164 12.41 -6.88 7.01
N GLN A 165 12.33 -5.69 6.40
CA GLN A 165 11.08 -5.14 5.85
C GLN A 165 10.47 -6.06 4.79
N LEU A 166 11.29 -6.61 3.88
CA LEU A 166 10.83 -7.56 2.87
C LEU A 166 10.21 -8.80 3.53
N TRP A 167 10.93 -9.43 4.47
CA TRP A 167 10.46 -10.62 5.16
C TRP A 167 9.12 -10.40 5.86
N LEU A 168 8.98 -9.30 6.60
CA LEU A 168 7.73 -8.94 7.25
C LEU A 168 6.60 -8.74 6.25
N ASN A 169 6.83 -7.98 5.19
CA ASN A 169 5.82 -7.74 4.14
C ASN A 169 5.35 -9.06 3.50
N ILE A 170 6.27 -9.97 3.17
CA ILE A 170 5.91 -11.26 2.56
C ILE A 170 5.10 -12.12 3.53
N ILE A 171 5.53 -12.24 4.79
CA ILE A 171 4.81 -13.04 5.79
C ILE A 171 3.37 -12.55 5.91
N PHE A 172 3.17 -11.23 6.03
CA PHE A 172 1.83 -10.68 6.11
C PHE A 172 1.06 -10.85 4.80
N ILE A 173 1.63 -10.54 3.64
CA ILE A 173 0.97 -10.75 2.35
C ILE A 173 0.52 -12.22 2.21
N LEU A 174 1.35 -13.19 2.55
CA LEU A 174 0.99 -14.61 2.47
C LEU A 174 -0.10 -14.99 3.48
N ILE A 175 -0.02 -14.52 4.72
CA ILE A 175 -1.02 -14.87 5.72
C ILE A 175 -2.36 -14.22 5.36
N ILE A 176 -2.41 -12.89 5.19
CA ILE A 176 -3.68 -12.18 5.01
C ILE A 176 -4.17 -12.15 3.57
N GLY A 177 -3.26 -12.14 2.60
CA GLY A 177 -3.59 -12.05 1.18
C GLY A 177 -4.39 -13.25 0.69
N VAL A 178 -4.06 -14.46 1.15
CA VAL A 178 -4.83 -15.66 0.80
C VAL A 178 -6.30 -15.53 1.22
N PHE A 179 -6.56 -15.00 2.41
CA PHE A 179 -7.93 -14.78 2.88
C PHE A 179 -8.63 -13.66 2.12
N ILE A 180 -7.94 -12.55 1.87
CA ILE A 180 -8.50 -11.41 1.15
C ILE A 180 -8.83 -11.82 -0.29
N GLU A 181 -7.87 -12.41 -1.01
CA GLU A 181 -8.03 -12.84 -2.40
C GLU A 181 -9.18 -13.83 -2.56
N ALA A 182 -9.32 -14.78 -1.62
CA ALA A 182 -10.42 -15.75 -1.61
C ALA A 182 -11.80 -15.10 -1.37
N ARG A 183 -11.87 -13.95 -0.68
CA ARG A 183 -13.13 -13.29 -0.32
C ARG A 183 -13.58 -12.23 -1.31
N ILE A 184 -12.65 -11.42 -1.82
CA ILE A 184 -12.96 -10.27 -2.69
C ILE A 184 -12.35 -10.38 -4.09
N GLY A 185 -11.54 -11.40 -4.35
CA GLY A 185 -10.93 -11.68 -5.64
C GLY A 185 -9.60 -10.96 -5.90
N LYS A 186 -8.84 -11.51 -6.84
CA LYS A 186 -7.48 -11.08 -7.22
C LYS A 186 -7.34 -9.61 -7.59
N LEU A 187 -8.31 -9.06 -8.33
CA LEU A 187 -8.22 -7.70 -8.86
C LEU A 187 -8.37 -6.66 -7.76
N ILE A 188 -9.34 -6.85 -6.85
CA ILE A 188 -9.56 -5.94 -5.72
C ILE A 188 -8.41 -6.07 -4.71
N PHE A 189 -7.87 -7.28 -4.50
CA PHE A 189 -6.66 -7.49 -3.71
C PHE A 189 -5.48 -6.65 -4.23
N LEU A 190 -5.16 -6.75 -5.53
CA LEU A 190 -4.02 -6.02 -6.12
C LEU A 190 -4.25 -4.50 -6.11
N LEU A 191 -5.45 -4.03 -6.49
CA LEU A 191 -5.77 -2.61 -6.44
C LEU A 191 -5.78 -2.07 -5.01
N GLY A 192 -6.29 -2.84 -4.06
CA GLY A 192 -6.27 -2.48 -2.63
C GLY A 192 -4.83 -2.28 -2.15
N TYR A 193 -3.93 -3.20 -2.47
CA TYR A 193 -2.50 -3.07 -2.17
C TYR A 193 -1.89 -1.81 -2.80
N MET A 194 -2.07 -1.62 -4.12
CA MET A 194 -1.46 -0.49 -4.85
C MET A 194 -1.99 0.85 -4.36
N ILE A 195 -3.31 1.01 -4.26
CA ILE A 195 -3.92 2.30 -3.92
C ILE A 195 -3.65 2.64 -2.45
N SER A 196 -3.71 1.67 -1.53
CA SER A 196 -3.33 1.91 -0.14
C SER A 196 -1.87 2.35 0.01
N GLY A 197 -0.95 1.76 -0.76
CA GLY A 197 0.43 2.22 -0.81
C GLY A 197 0.53 3.66 -1.32
N MET A 198 -0.16 4.00 -2.41
CA MET A 198 -0.19 5.37 -2.93
C MET A 198 -0.82 6.37 -1.94
N MET A 199 -1.80 5.95 -1.13
CA MET A 199 -2.40 6.79 -0.09
C MET A 199 -1.45 7.03 1.08
N MET A 200 -0.68 6.03 1.48
CA MET A 200 0.44 6.24 2.42
C MET A 200 1.44 7.25 1.86
N LEU A 201 1.90 7.07 0.61
CA LEU A 201 2.87 7.98 -0.01
C LEU A 201 2.31 9.40 -0.12
N SER A 202 1.03 9.53 -0.45
CA SER A 202 0.35 10.82 -0.46
C SER A 202 0.37 11.45 0.92
N SER A 203 0.11 10.70 2.00
CA SER A 203 0.19 11.24 3.37
C SER A 203 1.60 11.67 3.77
N SER A 204 2.64 10.98 3.27
CA SER A 204 4.05 11.33 3.55
C SER A 204 4.44 12.69 2.97
N CYS A 205 3.88 13.09 1.83
CA CYS A 205 4.05 14.44 1.27
C CYS A 205 3.51 15.54 2.20
N TRP A 206 2.56 15.23 3.09
CA TRP A 206 1.96 16.20 4.00
C TRP A 206 2.68 16.20 5.35
N ILE A 207 3.11 15.02 5.81
CA ILE A 207 3.75 14.86 7.12
C ILE A 207 5.21 15.30 7.06
N VAL A 208 5.95 14.92 6.01
CA VAL A 208 7.36 15.30 5.84
C VAL A 208 7.63 15.79 4.42
N PRO A 209 7.04 16.95 4.03
CA PRO A 209 7.11 17.48 2.67
C PRO A 209 8.53 17.75 2.18
N TYR A 210 9.49 17.90 3.09
CA TYR A 210 10.87 18.20 2.74
C TYR A 210 11.78 16.97 2.78
N SER A 211 11.30 15.77 3.13
CA SER A 211 12.17 14.59 3.18
C SER A 211 12.68 14.21 1.80
N ILE A 212 14.00 14.07 1.71
CA ILE A 212 14.72 13.53 0.56
C ILE A 212 15.06 12.04 0.73
N ILE A 213 14.78 11.48 1.90
CA ILE A 213 14.96 10.07 2.21
C ILE A 213 13.87 9.32 1.45
N PRO A 214 14.23 8.37 0.56
CA PRO A 214 13.22 7.61 -0.16
C PRO A 214 12.41 6.73 0.79
N ILE A 215 11.10 6.69 0.59
CA ILE A 215 10.15 5.88 1.35
C ILE A 215 9.64 4.74 0.45
N SER A 216 9.42 3.57 1.04
CA SER A 216 8.80 2.42 0.36
C SER A 216 7.28 2.48 0.45
N GLY A 217 6.59 2.39 -0.68
CA GLY A 217 5.13 2.25 -0.74
C GLY A 217 4.63 0.84 -0.41
N SER A 218 5.52 -0.17 -0.38
CA SER A 218 5.16 -1.57 -0.13
C SER A 218 4.52 -1.76 1.25
N SER A 219 5.07 -1.12 2.28
CA SER A 219 4.56 -1.19 3.66
C SER A 219 3.15 -0.59 3.78
N GLY A 220 2.88 0.51 3.07
CA GLY A 220 1.55 1.11 2.98
C GLY A 220 0.52 0.22 2.29
N GLY A 221 0.96 -0.53 1.28
CA GLY A 221 0.12 -1.55 0.65
C GLY A 221 -0.26 -2.68 1.61
N VAL A 222 0.69 -3.18 2.40
CA VAL A 222 0.42 -4.19 3.43
C VAL A 222 -0.49 -3.64 4.54
N ALA A 223 -0.25 -2.41 5.00
CA ALA A 223 -1.10 -1.73 5.98
C ALA A 223 -2.55 -1.61 5.45
N GLY A 224 -2.71 -1.28 4.17
CA GLY A 224 -4.00 -1.28 3.50
C GLY A 224 -4.70 -2.63 3.47
N LEU A 225 -3.98 -3.68 3.13
CA LEU A 225 -4.50 -5.04 3.18
C LEU A 225 -4.91 -5.44 4.62
N MET A 226 -4.20 -4.98 5.66
CA MET A 226 -4.65 -5.15 7.06
C MET A 226 -5.96 -4.43 7.34
N GLY A 227 -6.13 -3.22 6.82
CA GLY A 227 -7.39 -2.47 6.92
C GLY A 227 -8.54 -3.18 6.22
N ILE A 228 -8.30 -3.70 5.01
CA ILE A 228 -9.25 -4.52 4.25
C ILE A 228 -9.65 -5.76 5.05
N MET A 229 -8.68 -6.48 5.63
CA MET A 229 -8.93 -7.66 6.46
C MET A 229 -9.81 -7.32 7.68
N LEU A 230 -9.51 -6.23 8.39
CA LEU A 230 -10.31 -5.80 9.53
C LEU A 230 -11.74 -5.48 9.14
N ALA A 231 -11.93 -4.73 8.05
CA ALA A 231 -13.25 -4.39 7.55
C ALA A 231 -14.04 -5.64 7.13
N LEU A 232 -13.39 -6.60 6.45
CA LEU A 232 -13.99 -7.89 6.10
C LEU A 232 -14.50 -8.65 7.33
N PHE A 233 -13.70 -8.69 8.40
CA PHE A 233 -14.10 -9.32 9.66
C PHE A 233 -15.32 -8.61 10.29
N CYS A 234 -15.29 -7.27 10.35
CA CYS A 234 -16.39 -6.48 10.89
C CYS A 234 -17.69 -6.68 10.10
N ILE A 235 -17.61 -6.70 8.77
CA ILE A 235 -18.75 -6.93 7.86
C ILE A 235 -19.30 -8.34 8.07
N GLN A 236 -18.44 -9.36 8.10
CA GLN A 236 -18.86 -10.75 8.29
C GLN A 236 -19.61 -10.92 9.62
N ARG A 237 -19.10 -10.33 10.71
CA ARG A 237 -19.73 -10.41 12.03
C ARG A 237 -21.05 -9.64 12.12
N TRP A 238 -21.22 -8.58 11.32
CA TRP A 238 -22.50 -7.89 11.19
C TRP A 238 -23.54 -8.79 10.51
N ASP A 239 -23.18 -9.44 9.40
CA ASP A 239 -24.09 -10.31 8.63
C ASP A 239 -24.43 -11.62 9.37
N ASP A 240 -23.53 -12.15 10.19
CA ASP A 240 -23.68 -13.43 10.90
C ASP A 240 -24.37 -13.32 12.28
N ARG A 241 -25.01 -12.19 12.61
CA ARG A 241 -25.69 -11.89 13.91
C ARG A 241 -26.70 -12.94 14.44
N LEU A 242 -26.99 -14.03 13.72
CA LEU A 242 -27.94 -15.07 14.14
C LEU A 242 -27.39 -16.51 14.13
N HIS A 243 -26.18 -16.80 13.66
CA HIS A 243 -25.67 -18.18 13.59
C HIS A 243 -24.16 -18.23 13.85
N VAL A 244 -23.75 -18.79 15.00
CA VAL A 244 -22.36 -19.19 15.26
C VAL A 244 -22.03 -20.33 14.30
N ASN A 245 -21.09 -20.10 13.38
CA ASN A 245 -20.70 -21.08 12.35
C ASN A 245 -19.27 -21.57 12.63
N GLU A 246 -18.88 -22.72 12.06
CA GLU A 246 -17.51 -23.26 12.11
C GLU A 246 -16.43 -22.25 11.64
N ASN A 247 -16.81 -21.25 10.85
CA ASN A 247 -15.94 -20.16 10.41
C ASN A 247 -15.50 -19.20 11.54
N ASP A 248 -16.18 -19.18 12.68
CA ASP A 248 -15.81 -18.30 13.81
C ASP A 248 -14.46 -18.73 14.43
N LEU A 249 -14.12 -20.02 14.35
CA LEU A 249 -12.83 -20.58 14.80
C LEU A 249 -11.65 -20.11 13.95
N ILE A 250 -11.87 -19.85 12.65
CA ILE A 250 -10.84 -19.30 11.74
C ILE A 250 -10.74 -17.77 11.89
N SER A 251 -11.85 -17.13 12.26
CA SER A 251 -11.94 -15.68 12.33
C SER A 251 -11.26 -15.11 13.59
N LEU A 252 -11.16 -15.87 14.69
CA LEU A 252 -10.46 -15.47 15.92
C LEU A 252 -8.93 -15.31 15.74
N PRO A 253 -8.20 -16.30 15.18
CA PRO A 253 -6.78 -16.15 14.90
C PRO A 253 -6.45 -14.95 14.00
N MET A 254 -7.33 -14.65 13.04
CA MET A 254 -7.14 -13.52 12.13
C MET A 254 -7.15 -12.16 12.85
N LEU A 255 -7.91 -12.05 13.94
CA LEU A 255 -7.95 -10.82 14.75
C LEU A 255 -6.67 -10.62 15.57
N CYS A 256 -5.94 -11.70 15.89
CA CYS A 256 -4.64 -11.65 16.56
C CYS A 256 -3.50 -11.20 15.63
N ILE A 257 -3.67 -11.32 14.31
CA ILE A 257 -2.67 -10.87 13.33
C ILE A 257 -2.49 -9.36 13.38
N LEU A 258 -3.58 -8.60 13.55
CA LEU A 258 -3.54 -7.14 13.58
C LEU A 258 -2.70 -6.57 14.74
N PRO A 259 -2.92 -6.94 16.01
CA PRO A 259 -2.05 -6.50 17.10
C PRO A 259 -0.63 -7.04 16.95
N CYS A 260 -0.43 -8.26 16.41
CA CYS A 260 0.91 -8.77 16.09
C CYS A 260 1.64 -7.90 15.05
N TRP A 261 0.95 -7.49 13.99
CA TRP A 261 1.47 -6.57 12.97
C TRP A 261 1.83 -5.22 13.59
N ILE A 262 0.93 -4.61 14.37
CA ILE A 262 1.20 -3.33 15.04
C ILE A 262 2.42 -3.44 15.97
N LEU A 263 2.51 -4.50 16.78
CA LEU A 263 3.64 -4.73 17.69
C LEU A 263 4.96 -4.86 16.92
N LEU A 264 4.97 -5.59 15.79
CA LEU A 264 6.15 -5.72 14.95
C LEU A 264 6.56 -4.39 14.30
N GLN A 265 5.60 -3.54 13.91
CA GLN A 265 5.90 -2.17 13.44
C GLN A 265 6.48 -1.29 14.56
N LEU A 266 5.98 -1.40 15.78
CA LEU A 266 6.53 -0.66 16.93
C LEU A 266 7.95 -1.13 17.29
N ILE A 267 8.22 -2.43 17.20
CA ILE A 267 9.56 -2.99 17.39
C ILE A 267 10.52 -2.49 16.30
N LEU A 268 10.05 -2.43 15.04
CA LEU A 268 10.82 -1.85 13.92
C LEU A 268 11.23 -0.41 14.19
N VAL A 269 10.30 0.44 14.67
CA VAL A 269 10.59 1.83 15.05
C VAL A 269 11.72 1.92 16.07
N GLN A 270 11.83 0.96 16.99
CA GLN A 270 12.89 0.94 18.00
C GLN A 270 14.22 0.36 17.49
N LEU A 271 14.19 -0.66 16.64
CA LEU A 271 15.39 -1.43 16.28
C LEU A 271 16.13 -0.91 15.04
N THR A 272 15.43 -0.30 14.09
CA THR A 272 15.98 -0.03 12.76
C THR A 272 16.08 1.46 12.42
N GLU A 273 16.10 2.34 13.44
CA GLU A 273 15.95 3.80 13.25
C GLU A 273 14.78 4.14 12.31
N PHE A 274 13.73 3.30 12.36
CA PHE A 274 12.56 3.48 11.51
C PHE A 274 11.82 4.69 12.06
N ASP A 275 11.59 5.67 11.19
CA ASP A 275 11.02 6.92 11.65
C ASP A 275 9.58 6.70 12.13
N LEU A 276 9.23 7.25 13.30
CA LEU A 276 7.85 7.28 13.79
C LEU A 276 6.89 7.84 12.73
N VAL A 277 7.41 8.74 11.89
CA VAL A 277 6.76 9.27 10.70
C VAL A 277 6.25 8.16 9.79
N ASP A 278 7.07 7.16 9.47
CA ASP A 278 6.66 6.12 8.53
C ASP A 278 5.52 5.28 9.11
N PHE A 279 5.55 4.99 10.41
CA PHE A 279 4.44 4.34 11.10
C PHE A 279 3.15 5.16 11.02
N ILE A 280 3.25 6.49 11.22
CA ILE A 280 2.11 7.40 11.08
C ILE A 280 1.60 7.40 9.63
N CYS A 281 2.49 7.45 8.63
CA CYS A 281 2.10 7.42 7.21
C CYS A 281 1.40 6.10 6.84
N GLN A 282 1.88 4.97 7.36
CA GLN A 282 1.25 3.65 7.14
C GLN A 282 -0.21 3.60 7.63
N SER A 283 -0.56 4.38 8.66
CA SER A 283 -1.94 4.47 9.14
C SER A 283 -2.90 4.97 8.06
N ALA A 284 -2.46 5.88 7.17
CA ALA A 284 -3.28 6.35 6.07
C ALA A 284 -3.65 5.23 5.09
N GLY A 285 -2.67 4.36 4.76
CA GLY A 285 -2.91 3.16 3.95
C GLY A 285 -3.91 2.21 4.60
N PHE A 286 -3.76 1.97 5.91
CA PHE A 286 -4.68 1.15 6.72
C PHE A 286 -6.12 1.68 6.73
N PHE A 287 -6.32 2.96 7.07
CA PHE A 287 -7.65 3.57 7.07
C PHE A 287 -8.27 3.60 5.67
N PHE A 288 -7.48 3.83 4.63
CA PHE A 288 -7.96 3.74 3.26
C PHE A 288 -8.47 2.33 2.93
N GLY A 289 -7.74 1.28 3.34
CA GLY A 289 -8.18 -0.11 3.14
C GLY A 289 -9.52 -0.41 3.82
N ILE A 290 -9.73 0.11 5.03
CA ILE A 290 -11.01 0.01 5.75
C ILE A 290 -12.13 0.69 4.95
N LEU A 291 -11.90 1.94 4.54
CA LEU A 291 -12.88 2.74 3.80
C LEU A 291 -13.23 2.09 2.45
N LEU A 292 -12.23 1.60 1.73
CA LEU A 292 -12.41 0.89 0.46
C LEU A 292 -13.36 -0.30 0.62
N MET A 293 -13.17 -1.11 1.66
CA MET A 293 -14.02 -2.27 1.89
C MET A 293 -15.45 -1.91 2.30
N PHE A 294 -15.63 -0.92 3.18
CA PHE A 294 -16.96 -0.46 3.54
C PHE A 294 -17.68 0.16 2.33
N TYR A 295 -16.96 0.88 1.47
CA TYR A 295 -17.51 1.41 0.23
C TYR A 295 -17.98 0.29 -0.72
N LEU A 296 -17.13 -0.70 -0.99
CA LEU A 296 -17.48 -1.84 -1.83
C LEU A 296 -18.67 -2.64 -1.27
N TYR A 297 -18.71 -2.83 0.05
CA TYR A 297 -19.84 -3.47 0.72
C TYR A 297 -21.13 -2.65 0.59
N GLY A 298 -21.05 -1.34 0.82
CA GLY A 298 -22.18 -0.42 0.67
C GLY A 298 -22.76 -0.45 -0.75
N MET A 299 -21.91 -0.42 -1.78
CA MET A 299 -22.33 -0.55 -3.17
C MET A 299 -23.06 -1.88 -3.45
N HIS A 300 -22.54 -2.98 -2.90
CA HIS A 300 -23.19 -4.29 -3.06
C HIS A 300 -24.55 -4.36 -2.37
N CYS A 301 -24.67 -3.80 -1.15
CA CYS A 301 -25.93 -3.73 -0.41
C CYS A 301 -26.97 -2.86 -1.14
N LEU A 302 -26.57 -1.71 -1.70
CA LEU A 302 -27.44 -0.85 -2.49
C LEU A 302 -27.99 -1.58 -3.73
N ASN A 303 -27.12 -2.27 -4.47
CA ASN A 303 -27.53 -3.06 -5.62
C ASN A 303 -28.48 -4.21 -5.25
N SER A 304 -28.21 -4.88 -4.12
CA SER A 304 -29.03 -5.99 -3.64
C SER A 304 -30.40 -5.54 -3.13
N CYS A 305 -30.47 -4.43 -2.40
CA CYS A 305 -31.72 -3.81 -1.96
C CYS A 305 -32.54 -3.28 -3.14
N GLY A 306 -31.90 -2.68 -4.15
CA GLY A 306 -32.57 -2.27 -5.39
C GLY A 306 -33.24 -3.44 -6.10
N LYS A 307 -32.54 -4.59 -6.21
CA LYS A 307 -33.10 -5.82 -6.79
C LYS A 307 -34.28 -6.37 -5.96
N LYS A 308 -34.15 -6.43 -4.63
CA LYS A 308 -35.24 -6.92 -3.75
C LYS A 308 -36.47 -6.00 -3.75
N ARG A 309 -36.28 -4.68 -3.80
CA ARG A 309 -37.38 -3.71 -3.81
C ARG A 309 -38.14 -3.73 -5.14
N LEU A 310 -37.45 -3.92 -6.26
CA LEU A 310 -38.08 -4.18 -7.56
C LEU A 310 -39.00 -5.40 -7.50
N VAL A 311 -38.53 -6.51 -6.91
CA VAL A 311 -39.31 -7.76 -6.85
C VAL A 311 -40.47 -7.68 -5.85
N LYS A 312 -40.28 -7.09 -4.67
CA LYS A 312 -41.31 -7.02 -3.60
C LYS A 312 -42.59 -6.25 -3.98
N HIS A 313 -42.55 -5.40 -5.01
CA HIS A 313 -43.73 -4.67 -5.50
C HIS A 313 -44.45 -5.39 -6.65
N LEU A 314 -43.94 -6.52 -7.13
CA LEU A 314 -44.54 -7.31 -8.21
C LEU A 314 -45.25 -8.53 -7.60
N ASN A 315 -46.58 -8.53 -7.63
CA ASN A 315 -47.37 -9.75 -7.44
C ASN A 315 -46.97 -10.76 -8.53
N LEU A 316 -47.09 -12.07 -8.27
CA LEU A 316 -46.74 -13.11 -9.27
C LEU A 316 -47.36 -12.82 -10.65
N GLU A 317 -48.63 -12.42 -10.67
CA GLU A 317 -49.35 -12.10 -11.91
C GLU A 317 -48.80 -10.85 -12.62
N THR A 318 -48.49 -9.77 -11.88
CA THR A 318 -47.96 -8.54 -12.49
C THR A 318 -46.52 -8.70 -12.93
N GLY A 319 -45.71 -9.46 -12.19
CA GLY A 319 -44.36 -9.83 -12.57
C GLY A 319 -44.31 -10.73 -13.80
N LEU A 320 -45.22 -11.70 -13.90
CA LEU A 320 -45.35 -12.53 -15.10
C LEU A 320 -45.84 -11.69 -16.29
N ALA A 321 -46.79 -10.77 -16.10
CA ALA A 321 -47.25 -9.88 -17.16
C ALA A 321 -46.13 -8.97 -17.68
N GLU A 322 -45.31 -8.39 -16.81
CA GLU A 322 -44.12 -7.62 -17.22
C GLU A 322 -43.08 -8.48 -17.94
N ALA A 323 -42.82 -9.69 -17.44
CA ALA A 323 -41.95 -10.63 -18.13
C ALA A 323 -42.48 -10.98 -19.53
N TYR A 324 -43.79 -11.22 -19.67
CA TYR A 324 -44.44 -11.48 -20.95
C TYR A 324 -44.36 -10.29 -21.91
N ASN A 325 -44.49 -9.07 -21.41
CA ASN A 325 -44.34 -7.86 -22.21
C ASN A 325 -42.89 -7.69 -22.71
N GLU A 326 -41.88 -7.98 -21.88
CA GLU A 326 -40.49 -7.95 -22.34
C GLU A 326 -40.16 -9.09 -23.32
N ILE A 327 -40.82 -10.26 -23.18
CA ILE A 327 -40.71 -11.36 -24.14
C ILE A 327 -41.32 -10.97 -25.49
N SER A 328 -42.48 -10.30 -25.50
CA SER A 328 -43.13 -9.84 -26.75
C SER A 328 -42.33 -8.75 -27.46
N LEU A 329 -41.56 -7.95 -26.70
CA LEU A 329 -40.62 -6.96 -27.22
C LEU A 329 -39.25 -7.56 -27.61
N PHE A 330 -39.10 -8.90 -27.60
CA PHE A 330 -37.84 -9.62 -27.88
C PHE A 330 -36.66 -9.24 -26.96
N ASN A 331 -36.93 -8.67 -25.79
CA ASN A 331 -35.93 -8.25 -24.83
C ASN A 331 -35.62 -9.36 -23.81
N HIS A 332 -35.03 -10.45 -24.31
CA HIS A 332 -34.84 -11.69 -23.56
C HIS A 332 -33.94 -11.54 -22.31
N THR A 333 -32.98 -10.61 -22.31
CA THR A 333 -32.10 -10.32 -21.16
C THR A 333 -32.87 -9.71 -19.99
N LYS A 334 -33.77 -8.76 -20.28
CA LYS A 334 -34.61 -8.12 -19.26
C LYS A 334 -35.69 -9.07 -18.76
N ALA A 335 -36.31 -9.84 -19.66
CA ALA A 335 -37.26 -10.90 -19.31
C ALA A 335 -36.64 -11.98 -18.39
N LYS A 336 -35.43 -12.49 -18.70
CA LYS A 336 -34.71 -13.43 -17.82
C LYS A 336 -34.48 -12.82 -16.43
N LYS A 337 -34.10 -11.55 -16.36
CA LYS A 337 -33.83 -10.84 -15.09
C LYS A 337 -35.09 -10.75 -14.21
N ILE A 338 -36.25 -10.48 -14.79
CA ILE A 338 -37.54 -10.42 -14.09
C ILE A 338 -37.94 -11.82 -13.61
N LEU A 339 -37.90 -12.83 -14.49
CA LEU A 339 -38.28 -14.21 -14.15
C LEU A 339 -37.38 -14.83 -13.07
N TYR A 340 -36.06 -14.61 -13.12
CA TYR A 340 -35.16 -15.04 -12.03
C TYR A 340 -35.46 -14.33 -10.71
N GLY A 341 -35.90 -13.06 -10.77
CA GLY A 341 -36.36 -12.33 -9.58
C GLY A 341 -37.61 -12.96 -8.96
N LEU A 342 -38.60 -13.29 -9.78
CA LEU A 342 -39.84 -13.96 -9.33
C LEU A 342 -39.58 -15.39 -8.82
N LEU A 343 -38.62 -16.11 -9.42
CA LEU A 343 -38.25 -17.47 -9.00
C LEU A 343 -37.62 -17.51 -7.60
N GLU A 344 -36.95 -16.43 -7.18
CA GLU A 344 -36.42 -16.31 -5.82
C GLU A 344 -37.54 -16.25 -4.76
N GLU A 345 -38.70 -15.70 -5.11
CA GLU A 345 -39.86 -15.49 -4.20
C GLU A 345 -40.93 -16.58 -4.32
N TYR A 346 -41.14 -17.13 -5.52
CA TYR A 346 -42.09 -18.21 -5.82
C TYR A 346 -41.38 -19.46 -6.36
N PRO A 347 -40.53 -20.14 -5.57
CA PRO A 347 -39.64 -21.20 -6.03
C PRO A 347 -40.37 -22.49 -6.46
N THR A 348 -41.66 -22.63 -6.14
CA THR A 348 -42.49 -23.80 -6.50
C THR A 348 -43.35 -23.56 -7.74
N SER A 349 -43.33 -22.36 -8.32
CA SER A 349 -44.17 -22.02 -9.46
C SER A 349 -43.63 -22.67 -10.75
N LYS A 350 -44.40 -23.62 -11.30
CA LYS A 350 -44.03 -24.32 -12.54
C LYS A 350 -43.99 -23.38 -13.76
N GLU A 351 -44.83 -22.34 -13.74
CA GLU A 351 -44.92 -21.34 -14.81
C GLU A 351 -43.63 -20.56 -15.03
N ILE A 352 -42.95 -20.12 -13.97
CA ILE A 352 -41.70 -19.36 -14.10
C ILE A 352 -40.60 -20.23 -14.70
N TYR A 353 -40.49 -21.49 -14.25
CA TYR A 353 -39.53 -22.44 -14.81
C TYR A 353 -39.80 -22.74 -16.29
N PHE A 354 -41.07 -22.90 -16.67
CA PHE A 354 -41.46 -23.14 -18.05
C PHE A 354 -41.06 -21.98 -18.97
N GLN A 355 -41.29 -20.73 -18.52
CA GLN A 355 -40.91 -19.56 -19.31
C GLN A 355 -39.40 -19.36 -19.39
N LEU A 356 -38.67 -19.57 -18.29
CA LEU A 356 -37.20 -19.53 -18.33
C LEU A 356 -36.64 -20.59 -19.28
N PHE A 357 -37.19 -21.81 -19.28
CA PHE A 357 -36.80 -22.87 -20.21
C PHE A 357 -37.03 -22.46 -21.66
N ASN A 358 -38.19 -21.88 -21.98
CA ASN A 358 -38.50 -21.43 -23.35
C ASN A 358 -37.55 -20.32 -23.83
N ILE A 359 -37.22 -19.34 -22.97
CA ILE A 359 -36.31 -18.27 -23.34
C ILE A 359 -34.88 -18.80 -23.53
N VAL A 360 -34.41 -19.71 -22.68
CA VAL A 360 -33.09 -20.34 -22.83
C VAL A 360 -33.03 -21.23 -24.08
N LYS A 361 -34.13 -21.91 -24.43
CA LYS A 361 -34.23 -22.70 -25.67
C LYS A 361 -34.13 -21.82 -26.93
N LEU A 362 -34.71 -20.62 -26.89
CA LEU A 362 -34.72 -19.69 -28.03
C LEU A 362 -33.42 -18.88 -28.17
N ASN A 363 -32.65 -18.73 -27.09
CA ASN A 363 -31.35 -18.07 -27.06
C ASN A 363 -30.44 -18.75 -26.00
N PRO A 364 -29.68 -19.80 -26.40
CA PRO A 364 -28.87 -20.61 -25.49
C PRO A 364 -27.75 -19.85 -24.80
#